data_AF-A0A2N5A6F2-F1
#
_entry.id   AF-A0A2N5A6F2-F1
#
_cell.length_a   1.000
_cell.length_b   1.000
_cell.length_c   1.000
_cell.angle_alpha   90.00
_cell.angle_beta   90.00
_cell.angle_gamma   90.00
#
_symmetry.space_group_name_H-M   'P 1'
#
loop_
_entity.id
_entity.type
_entity.pdbx_description
1 polymer ?
#
loop_
_entity_poly.entity_id
_entity_poly.type
_entity_poly.pdbx_seq_one_letter_code
_entity_poly.pdbx_strand_id
1 'polypeptide(L)' 'MQFTPDSAWKITGFSRDISPAYRQKLLSLGMLPGSSFHVVRVA' A
#
# COMPACT_ATOMS: atom_id res chain seq x y z
N MET A 1 3.88 2.51 13.82
CA MET A 1 2.56 2.01 13.38
C MET A 1 2.74 0.56 12.98
N GLN A 2 2.05 -0.34 13.67
CA GLN A 2 2.10 -1.78 13.39
C GLN A 2 0.86 -2.14 12.58
N PHE A 3 1.04 -2.85 11.47
CA PHE A 3 -0.10 -3.37 10.73
C PHE A 3 -0.78 -4.43 11.57
N THR A 4 -2.11 -4.37 11.67
CA THR A 4 -2.91 -5.43 12.28
C THR A 4 -3.33 -6.42 11.20
N PRO A 5 -3.24 -7.74 11.44
CA PRO A 5 -3.82 -8.71 10.52
C PRO A 5 -5.35 -8.52 10.42
N ASP A 6 -5.92 -8.92 9.29
CA ASP A 6 -7.35 -8.80 8.96
C ASP A 6 -7.92 -7.36 8.99
N SER A 7 -7.05 -6.35 8.80
CA SER A 7 -7.46 -4.95 8.81
C SER A 7 -7.43 -4.33 7.41
N ALA A 8 -8.37 -3.42 7.14
CA ALA A 8 -8.41 -2.64 5.93
C ALA A 8 -7.70 -1.29 6.12
N TRP A 9 -6.74 -0.99 5.26
CA TRP A 9 -5.99 0.27 5.29
C TRP A 9 -6.19 1.03 3.98
N LYS A 10 -6.46 2.33 4.10
CA LYS A 10 -6.59 3.22 2.95
C LYS A 10 -5.22 3.71 2.50
N ILE A 11 -4.96 3.66 1.20
CA ILE A 11 -3.78 4.25 0.58
C ILE A 11 -3.97 5.76 0.54
N THR A 12 -3.18 6.50 1.32
CA THR A 12 -3.23 7.97 1.36
C THR A 12 -2.34 8.61 0.31
N GLY A 13 -1.26 7.94 -0.09
CA GLY A 13 -0.27 8.46 -1.02
C GLY A 13 0.97 7.57 -1.08
N PHE A 14 1.96 7.98 -1.86
CA PHE A 14 3.28 7.35 -1.88
C PHE A 14 4.29 8.27 -1.22
N SER A 15 5.22 7.70 -0.43
CA SER A 15 6.35 8.46 0.09
C SER A 15 7.24 8.98 -1.05
N ARG A 16 7.94 10.09 -0.84
CA ARG A 16 8.89 10.63 -1.82
C ARG A 16 10.15 9.76 -1.94
N ASP A 17 10.50 9.05 -0.88
CA ASP A 17 11.67 8.16 -0.81
C ASP A 17 11.43 6.76 -1.39
N ILE A 18 10.22 6.48 -1.91
CA ILE A 18 9.91 5.19 -2.51
C ILE A 18 10.70 5.02 -3.82
N SER A 19 11.21 3.81 -4.08
CA SER A 19 11.90 3.56 -5.34
C SER A 19 10.95 3.72 -6.53
N PRO A 20 11.38 4.33 -7.65
CA PRO A 20 10.53 4.53 -8.82
C PRO A 20 9.95 3.22 -9.37
N ALA A 21 10.76 2.14 -9.35
CA ALA A 21 10.35 0.81 -9.79
C ALA A 21 9.23 0.24 -8.90
N TYR A 22 9.32 0.40 -7.58
CA TYR A 22 8.28 -0.08 -6.67
C TYR A 22 7.00 0.73 -6.80
N ARG A 23 7.10 2.05 -6.93
CA ARG A 23 5.96 2.91 -7.24
C ARG A 23 5.26 2.47 -8.53
N GLN A 24 6.01 2.25 -9.61
CA GLN A 24 5.44 1.80 -10.87
C GLN A 24 4.70 0.46 -10.73
N LYS A 25 5.28 -0.49 -9.99
CA LYS A 25 4.65 -1.77 -9.69
C LYS A 25 3.32 -1.60 -8.95
N LEU A 26 3.26 -0.74 -7.93
CA LEU A 26 2.03 -0.46 -7.18
C LEU A 26 0.96 0.18 -8.08
N LEU A 27 1.33 1.12 -8.96
CA LEU A 27 0.43 1.71 -9.93
C LEU A 27 -0.15 0.67 -10.89
N SER A 28 0.70 -0.21 -11.45
CA SER A 28 0.27 -1.29 -12.34
C SER A 28 -0.65 -2.32 -11.66
N LEU A 29 -0.56 -2.46 -10.33
CA LEU A 29 -1.42 -3.33 -9.52
C LEU A 29 -2.73 -2.63 -9.07
N GLY A 30 -2.97 -1.37 -9.46
CA GLY A 30 -4.15 -0.62 -9.05
C GLY A 30 -4.11 -0.12 -7.60
N MET A 31 -2.95 -0.13 -6.95
CA MET A 31 -2.76 0.39 -5.60
C MET A 31 -2.59 1.90 -5.63
N LEU A 32 -3.69 2.61 -5.90
CA LEU A 32 -3.73 4.05 -6.08
C LEU A 32 -4.15 4.77 -4.78
N PRO A 33 -3.70 6.02 -4.56
CA PRO A 33 -4.23 6.85 -3.48
C PRO A 33 -5.76 6.94 -3.57
N GLY A 34 -6.44 6.68 -2.46
CA GLY A 34 -7.90 6.61 -2.38
C GLY A 34 -8.47 5.20 -2.33
N SER A 35 -7.75 4.17 -2.83
CA SER A 35 -8.15 2.77 -2.68
C SER A 35 -7.77 2.22 -1.30
N SER A 36 -8.33 1.08 -0.93
CA SER A 36 -8.03 0.39 0.33
C SER A 36 -7.55 -1.04 0.04
N PHE A 37 -6.67 -1.55 0.89
CA PHE A 37 -6.19 -2.94 0.83
C PHE A 37 -6.40 -3.63 2.17
N HIS A 38 -6.59 -4.95 2.12
CA HIS A 38 -6.71 -5.79 3.31
C HIS A 38 -5.37 -6.42 3.66
N VAL A 39 -4.96 -6.30 4.92
CA VAL A 39 -3.77 -6.96 5.45
C VAL A 39 -4.13 -8.41 5.76
N VAL A 40 -3.75 -9.34 4.89
CA VAL A 40 -4.04 -10.78 5.09
C VAL A 40 -3.22 -11.35 6.26
N ARG A 41 -1.93 -10.99 6.34
CA ARG A 41 -1.02 -11.39 7.42
C ARG A 41 0.17 -10.44 7.51
N VAL A 42 0.79 -10.40 8.68
CA VAL A 42 2.05 -9.68 8.94
C VAL A 42 3.08 -10.72 9.38
N ALA A 43 4.27 -10.68 8.78
CA ALA A 43 5.38 -11.61 9.06
C ALA A 43 6.48 -10.92 9.87
#